data_AF-A0A9Q0D392-F1
#
_entry.id   AF-A0A9Q0D392-F1
#
_cell.length_a   1.000
_cell.length_b   1.000
_cell.length_c   1.000
_cell.angle_alpha   90.00
_cell.angle_beta   90.00
_cell.angle_gamma   90.00
#
_symmetry.space_group_name_H-M   'P 1'
#
loop_
_entity.id
_entity.type
_entity.pdbx_description
1 polymer ?
#
loop_
_entity_poly.entity_id
_entity_poly.type
_entity_poly.pdbx_seq_one_letter_code
_entity_poly.pdbx_strand_id
1 'polypeptide(L)'
;MRVKNKHVEFFRNLYLTFLEYDGNLLRRELFGCPSETDHNSENLQKTLSELDEDDPCYEFRRERFTVHRTHLYFLHYEHQASADHTDVTLVAQLSMDR
;
A
#
# COMPACT_ATOMS: atom_id res chain seq x y z
N MET A 1 33.14 -24.33 25.87
CA MET A 1 33.58 -23.57 24.68
C MET A 1 32.59 -22.41 24.47
N ARG A 2 32.99 -21.16 24.73
CA ARG A 2 32.12 -19.99 24.49
C ARG A 2 32.27 -19.58 23.02
N VAL A 3 31.32 -19.97 22.17
CA VAL A 3 31.27 -19.51 20.78
C VAL A 3 30.91 -18.02 20.82
N LYS A 4 31.90 -17.15 20.59
CA LYS A 4 31.67 -15.72 20.42
C LYS A 4 31.44 -15.45 18.93
N ASN A 5 30.23 -15.02 18.59
CA ASN A 5 29.93 -14.57 17.25
C ASN A 5 30.52 -13.16 17.07
N LYS A 6 31.55 -13.05 16.21
CA LYS A 6 32.22 -11.78 15.91
C LYS A 6 31.27 -10.73 15.30
N HIS A 7 30.19 -11.17 14.68
CA HIS A 7 29.23 -10.32 13.96
C HIS A 7 27.94 -10.07 14.75
N VAL A 8 27.91 -10.41 16.04
CA VAL A 8 26.69 -10.30 16.86
C VAL A 8 26.12 -8.87 16.88
N GLU A 9 26.98 -7.86 17.00
CA GLU A 9 26.56 -6.45 16.98
C GLU A 9 26.09 -6.01 15.59
N PHE A 10 26.74 -6.49 14.53
CA PHE A 10 26.35 -6.20 13.15
C PHE A 10 24.92 -6.67 12.88
N PHE A 11 24.61 -7.94 13.18
CA PHE A 11 23.27 -8.49 12.95
C PHE A 11 22.20 -7.83 13.85
N ARG A 12 22.56 -7.48 15.08
CA ARG A 12 21.68 -6.74 15.98
C ARG A 12 21.34 -5.36 15.42
N ASN A 13 22.34 -4.63 14.95
CA ASN A 13 22.14 -3.29 14.39
C ASN A 13 21.32 -3.36 13.10
N LEU A 14 21.59 -4.32 12.22
CA LEU A 14 20.82 -4.54 11.00
C LEU A 14 19.33 -4.78 11.31
N TYR A 15 19.03 -5.64 12.28
CA TYR A 15 17.65 -5.92 12.70
C TYR A 15 16.94 -4.67 13.25
N LEU A 16 17.61 -3.91 14.13
CA LEU A 16 17.05 -2.68 14.69
C LEU A 16 16.81 -1.63 13.60
N THR A 17 17.73 -1.51 12.64
CA THR A 17 17.53 -0.66 11.46
C THR A 17 16.25 -1.03 10.72
N PHE A 18 16.02 -2.31 10.39
CA PHE A 18 14.78 -2.70 9.71
C PHE A 18 13.50 -2.46 10.53
N LEU A 19 13.56 -2.56 11.86
CA LEU A 19 12.42 -2.24 12.73
C LEU A 19 12.11 -0.74 12.80
N GLU A 20 13.15 0.08 12.77
CA GLU A 20 13.04 1.54 12.88
C GLU A 20 12.80 2.22 11.52
N TYR A 21 12.95 1.48 10.42
CA TYR A 21 12.66 1.98 9.08
C TYR A 21 11.19 2.41 8.98
N ASP A 22 10.98 3.60 8.43
CA ASP A 22 9.63 4.07 8.11
C ASP A 22 8.99 3.11 7.11
N GLY A 23 7.85 2.52 7.50
CA GLY A 23 7.07 1.64 6.63
C GLY A 23 6.70 2.29 5.30
N ASN A 24 6.63 3.63 5.23
CA ASN A 24 6.42 4.37 3.99
C ASN A 24 7.64 4.33 3.07
N LEU A 25 8.85 4.37 3.62
CA LEU A 25 10.09 4.27 2.85
C LEU A 25 10.23 2.86 2.24
N LEU A 26 9.97 1.82 3.04
CA LEU A 26 9.95 0.43 2.56
C LEU A 26 8.85 0.21 1.52
N ARG A 27 7.66 0.80 1.71
CA ARG A 27 6.57 0.71 0.74
C ARG A 27 6.92 1.35 -0.59
N ARG A 28 7.59 2.50 -0.60
CA ARG A 28 7.98 3.18 -1.84
C ARG A 28 9.00 2.37 -2.64
N GLU A 29 9.91 1.68 -1.97
CA GLU A 29 10.92 0.85 -2.63
C GLU A 29 10.36 -0.50 -3.10
N LEU A 30 9.50 -1.15 -2.29
CA LEU A 30 8.95 -2.48 -2.58
C LEU A 30 7.73 -2.44 -3.52
N PHE A 31 6.92 -1.37 -3.44
CA PHE A 31 5.69 -1.20 -4.21
C PHE A 31 5.71 0.03 -5.11
N GLY A 32 6.87 0.65 -5.29
CA GLY A 32 7.04 1.71 -6.28
C GLY A 32 6.56 1.22 -7.64
N CYS A 33 5.61 1.94 -8.25
CA CYS A 33 5.33 1.73 -9.66
C CYS A 33 6.53 2.27 -10.45
N PRO A 34 7.09 1.52 -11.41
CA PRO A 34 8.05 2.10 -12.34
C PRO A 34 7.37 3.31 -12.97
N SER A 35 8.05 4.46 -12.96
CA SER A 35 7.59 5.69 -13.59
C SER A 35 7.73 5.59 -15.12
N GLU A 36 7.29 4.48 -15.69
CA GLU A 36 6.92 4.47 -17.09
C GLU A 36 5.63 5.28 -17.15
N THR A 37 5.65 6.34 -17.95
CA THR A 37 4.49 7.14 -18.29
C THR A 37 3.50 6.23 -19.02
N ASP A 38 2.76 5.44 -18.24
CA ASP A 38 1.68 4.62 -18.76
C ASP A 38 0.72 5.60 -19.43
N HIS A 39 0.43 5.43 -20.71
CA HIS A 39 -0.57 6.24 -21.43
C HIS A 39 -1.92 6.26 -20.69
N ASN A 40 -2.19 5.25 -19.87
CA ASN A 40 -3.34 5.21 -18.97
C ASN A 40 -3.26 6.24 -17.83
N SER A 41 -2.09 6.54 -17.30
CA SER A 41 -1.90 7.54 -16.23
C SER A 41 -2.10 8.97 -16.74
N GLU A 42 -1.66 9.29 -17.95
CA GLU A 42 -1.86 10.61 -18.57
C GLU A 42 -3.34 10.85 -18.88
N ASN A 43 -4.02 9.84 -19.44
CA ASN A 43 -5.46 9.90 -19.67
C ASN A 43 -6.23 10.04 -18.36
N LEU A 44 -5.84 9.31 -17.30
CA LEU A 44 -6.45 9.44 -15.99
C LEU A 44 -6.27 10.84 -15.43
N GLN A 45 -5.05 11.41 -15.46
CA GLN A 45 -4.81 12.78 -15.01
C GLN A 45 -5.68 13.79 -15.75
N LYS A 46 -5.80 13.65 -17.08
CA LYS A 46 -6.68 14.49 -17.88
C LYS A 46 -8.14 14.39 -17.44
N THR A 47 -8.67 13.16 -17.30
CA THR A 47 -10.05 12.95 -16.84
C THR A 47 -10.29 13.49 -15.44
N LEU A 48 -9.29 13.41 -14.55
CA LEU A 48 -9.37 13.96 -13.21
C LEU A 48 -9.36 15.49 -13.19
N SER A 49 -8.58 16.13 -14.08
CA SER A 49 -8.57 17.59 -14.22
C SER A 49 -9.83 18.18 -14.86
N GLU A 50 -10.61 17.35 -15.56
CA GLU A 50 -11.91 17.75 -16.14
C GLU A 50 -13.06 17.68 -15.12
N LEU A 51 -12.82 17.15 -13.91
CA LEU A 51 -13.82 17.14 -12.85
C LEU A 51 -13.99 18.51 -12.21
N ASP A 52 -15.24 18.87 -11.93
CA ASP A 52 -15.60 20.09 -11.21
C ASP A 52 -15.29 19.92 -9.71
N GLU A 53 -14.31 20.68 -9.21
CA GLU A 53 -13.88 20.65 -7.81
C GLU A 53 -14.96 21.15 -6.84
N ASP A 54 -15.92 21.96 -7.32
CA ASP A 54 -17.02 22.47 -6.51
C ASP A 54 -18.23 21.51 -6.44
N ASP A 55 -18.20 20.37 -7.15
CA ASP A 55 -19.26 19.36 -7.08
C ASP A 55 -19.28 18.70 -5.69
N PRO A 56 -20.43 18.71 -4.97
CA PRO A 56 -20.59 17.98 -3.71
C PRO A 56 -20.25 16.48 -3.80
N CYS A 57 -20.32 15.90 -5.01
CA CYS A 57 -19.99 14.52 -5.29
C CYS A 57 -18.57 14.32 -5.86
N TYR A 58 -17.70 15.34 -5.85
CA TYR A 58 -16.36 15.31 -6.45
C TYR A 58 -15.55 14.07 -6.05
N GLU A 59 -15.50 13.76 -4.75
CA GLU A 59 -14.78 12.61 -4.21
C GLU A 59 -15.28 11.29 -4.83
N PHE A 60 -16.60 11.09 -4.91
CA PHE A 60 -17.18 9.89 -5.53
C PHE A 60 -16.89 9.79 -7.02
N ARG A 61 -16.91 10.92 -7.73
CA ARG A 61 -16.58 10.96 -9.16
C ARG A 61 -15.12 10.66 -9.40
N ARG A 62 -14.21 11.19 -8.57
CA ARG A 62 -12.79 10.89 -8.62
C ARG A 62 -12.55 9.40 -8.40
N GLU A 63 -13.16 8.83 -7.36
CA GLU A 63 -13.06 7.41 -7.03
C GLU A 63 -13.53 6.47 -8.15
N ARG A 64 -14.51 6.89 -8.96
CA ARG A 64 -14.95 6.11 -10.13
C ARG A 64 -13.84 5.84 -11.15
N PHE A 65 -12.89 6.76 -11.29
CA PHE A 65 -11.80 6.65 -12.27
C PHE A 65 -10.52 6.08 -11.67
N THR A 66 -10.37 6.11 -10.34
CA THR A 66 -9.18 5.64 -9.66
C THR A 66 -9.15 4.12 -9.53
N VAL A 67 -8.16 3.47 -10.14
CA VAL A 67 -7.87 2.06 -9.90
C VAL A 67 -6.90 1.94 -8.73
N HIS A 68 -7.40 1.51 -7.57
CA HIS A 68 -6.58 1.32 -6.38
C HIS A 68 -5.74 0.05 -6.49
N ARG A 69 -4.43 0.18 -6.32
CA ARG A 69 -3.54 -0.98 -6.19
C ARG A 69 -3.72 -1.58 -4.79
N THR A 70 -4.38 -2.73 -4.72
CA THR A 70 -4.58 -3.45 -3.45
C THR A 70 -3.45 -4.45 -3.23
N HIS A 71 -2.57 -4.16 -2.28
CA HIS A 71 -1.59 -5.11 -1.76
C HIS A 71 -2.12 -5.75 -0.49
N LEU A 72 -2.87 -6.84 -0.64
CA LEU A 72 -3.42 -7.58 0.50
C LEU A 72 -2.32 -8.22 1.35
N TYR A 73 -1.18 -8.55 0.74
CA TYR A 73 -0.08 -9.24 1.41
C TYR A 73 1.24 -8.50 1.18
N PHE A 74 1.99 -8.35 2.28
CA PHE A 74 3.33 -7.75 2.26
C PHE A 74 4.39 -8.70 1.69
N LEU A 75 4.15 -10.01 1.78
CA LEU A 75 5.02 -11.08 1.26
C LEU A 75 4.20 -11.98 0.32
N HIS A 76 4.90 -12.79 -0.47
CA HIS A 76 4.23 -13.81 -1.27
C HIS A 76 3.43 -14.73 -0.34
N TYR A 77 2.12 -14.72 -0.51
CA TYR A 77 1.18 -15.48 0.28
C TYR A 77 0.18 -16.13 -0.68
N GLU A 78 0.21 -17.46 -0.72
CA GLU A 78 -0.80 -18.25 -1.42
C GLU A 78 -2.06 -18.30 -0.55
N HIS A 79 -3.05 -17.50 -0.92
CA HIS A 79 -4.32 -17.46 -0.20
C HIS A 79 -5.04 -18.81 -0.29
N GLN A 80 -5.33 -19.40 0.86
CA GLN A 80 -6.21 -20.57 0.96
C GLN A 80 -7.60 -20.11 1.32
N ALA A 81 -8.55 -20.32 0.40
CA ALA A 81 -9.92 -19.93 0.64
C ALA A 81 -10.52 -20.73 1.81
N SER A 82 -11.17 -20.06 2.76
CA SER A 82 -11.91 -20.76 3.80
C SER A 82 -13.08 -21.53 3.19
N ALA A 83 -13.42 -22.68 3.80
CA ALA A 83 -14.55 -23.50 3.37
C ALA A 83 -15.89 -22.75 3.41
N ASP A 84 -15.98 -21.70 4.24
CA ASP A 84 -17.18 -20.90 4.46
C ASP A 84 -17.26 -19.68 3.53
N HIS A 85 -16.27 -19.48 2.64
CA HIS A 85 -16.18 -18.35 1.70
C HIS A 85 -16.14 -16.95 2.36
N THR A 86 -15.81 -16.86 3.65
CA THR A 86 -15.76 -15.59 4.40
C THR A 86 -14.32 -15.13 4.64
N ASP A 87 -13.56 -14.90 3.58
CA ASP A 87 -12.13 -14.54 3.68
C ASP A 87 -11.87 -13.03 3.75
N VAL A 88 -12.87 -12.20 3.42
CA VAL A 88 -12.74 -10.76 3.30
C VAL A 88 -13.70 -10.07 4.26
N THR A 89 -13.16 -9.20 5.12
CA THR A 89 -13.96 -8.33 5.99
C THR A 89 -13.69 -6.88 5.61
N LEU A 90 -14.72 -6.17 5.13
CA LEU A 90 -14.66 -4.73 4.94
C LEU A 90 -14.85 -4.03 6.30
N VAL A 91 -13.82 -3.36 6.79
CA VAL A 91 -13.91 -2.51 7.98
C VAL A 91 -13.92 -1.07 7.52
N ALA A 92 -15.07 -0.40 7.65
CA ALA A 92 -15.22 1.03 7.40
C ALA A 92 -15.48 1.74 8.74
N GLN A 93 -14.72 2.80 9.01
CA GLN A 93 -14.99 3.70 10.13
C GLN A 93 -15.81 4.88 9.59
N LEU A 94 -17.09 4.93 9.95
CA LEU A 94 -17.95 6.07 9.68
C LEU A 94 -17.97 6.97 10.92
N SER A 95 -17.37 8.15 10.82
CA SER A 95 -17.66 9.23 11.77
C SER A 95 -18.79 10.08 11.21
N MET A 96 -19.74 10.52 12.03
CA MET A 96 -20.73 11.51 11.59
C MET A 96 -20.13 12.91 11.43
N ASP A 97 -18.97 13.17 12.06
CA ASP A 97 -18.36 14.50 12.13
C ASP A 97 -17.27 14.75 11.07
N ARG A 98 -17.05 13.82 10.13
CA ARG A 98 -16.20 13.96 8.94
C ARG A 98 -16.83 13.22 7.78
#